data_AF-A0A3A9GRY6-F1
#
_entry.id   AF-A0A3A9GRY6-F1
#
_cell.length_a   1.000
_cell.length_b   1.000
_cell.length_c   1.000
_cell.angle_alpha   90.00
_cell.angle_beta   90.00
_cell.angle_gamma   90.00
#
_symmetry.space_group_name_H-M   'P 1'
#
loop_
_entity.id
_entity.type
_entity.pdbx_description
1 polymer ?
#
loop_
_entity_poly.entity_id
_entity_poly.type
_entity_poly.pdbx_seq_one_letter_code
_entity_poly.pdbx_strand_id
1 'polypeptide(L)'
;MADDPFVCYNFHYFEPQVFTHQQAEFLEEMREFYREVGYPDDISDFGAYLGEHENWKRKHALTGEEPKNDRALMEKLLSHAF
;
A
#
# COMPACT_ATOMS: atom_id res chain seq x y z
N MET A 1 -17.19 -11.95 -21.22
CA MET A 1 -18.55 -12.02 -20.65
C MET A 1 -18.52 -11.22 -19.35
N ALA A 2 -18.98 -9.98 -19.39
CA ALA A 2 -19.05 -9.07 -18.24
C ALA A 2 -20.40 -8.33 -18.15
N ASP A 3 -21.35 -8.64 -19.05
CA ASP A 3 -22.61 -7.89 -19.22
C ASP A 3 -23.83 -8.66 -18.68
N ASP A 4 -23.67 -9.39 -17.57
CA ASP A 4 -24.83 -9.97 -16.88
C ASP A 4 -25.44 -8.91 -15.93
N PRO A 5 -26.71 -8.51 -16.10
CA PRO A 5 -27.34 -7.46 -15.29
C PRO A 5 -27.53 -7.84 -13.82
N PHE A 6 -27.32 -9.12 -13.45
CA PHE A 6 -27.37 -9.60 -12.07
C PHE A 6 -26.00 -9.77 -11.42
N VAL A 7 -24.91 -9.44 -12.13
CA VAL A 7 -23.55 -9.51 -11.62
C VAL A 7 -23.06 -8.11 -11.25
N CYS A 8 -22.56 -7.96 -10.02
CA CYS A 8 -21.87 -6.76 -9.55
C CYS A 8 -20.43 -7.11 -9.20
N TYR A 9 -19.48 -6.32 -9.71
CA TYR A 9 -18.07 -6.44 -9.36
C TYR A 9 -17.75 -5.57 -8.15
N ASN A 10 -17.14 -6.17 -7.14
CA ASN A 10 -16.65 -5.49 -5.95
C ASN A 10 -15.17 -5.80 -5.78
N PHE A 11 -14.39 -4.82 -5.33
CA PHE A 11 -12.98 -4.97 -5.00
C PHE A 11 -12.68 -4.16 -3.73
N HIS A 12 -11.69 -4.62 -2.97
CA HIS A 12 -11.15 -3.86 -1.85
C HIS A 12 -9.96 -3.04 -2.32
N TYR A 13 -9.80 -1.86 -1.74
CA TYR A 13 -8.68 -0.98 -2.04
C TYR A 13 -8.16 -0.36 -0.74
N PHE A 14 -6.94 -0.75 -0.36
CA PHE A 14 -6.29 -0.34 0.88
C PHE A 14 -4.85 0.13 0.66
N GLU A 15 -4.52 0.59 -0.54
CA GLU A 15 -3.17 1.09 -0.83
C GLU A 15 -3.01 2.57 -0.41
N PRO A 16 -1.82 2.97 0.08
CA PRO A 16 -0.67 2.14 0.39
C PRO A 16 -0.84 1.49 1.78
N GLN A 17 -0.53 0.21 1.92
CA GLN A 17 -0.74 -0.50 3.20
C GLN A 17 0.03 0.11 4.38
N VAL A 18 1.19 0.73 4.13
CA VAL A 18 1.96 1.44 5.18
C VAL A 18 1.17 2.58 5.82
N PHE A 19 0.19 3.16 5.12
CA PHE A 19 -0.70 4.18 5.66
C PHE A 19 -1.99 3.57 6.23
N THR A 20 -2.68 2.73 5.46
CA THR A 20 -4.01 2.23 5.84
C THR A 20 -3.98 1.17 6.95
N HIS A 21 -2.85 0.48 7.10
CA HIS A 21 -2.61 -0.57 8.10
C HIS A 21 -1.38 -0.28 8.97
N GLN A 22 -1.02 1.00 9.11
CA GLN A 22 0.04 1.41 10.03
C GLN A 22 -0.20 0.81 11.42
N GLN A 23 0.86 0.26 12.02
CA GLN A 23 0.83 -0.34 13.36
C GLN A 23 -0.17 -1.51 13.53
N ALA A 24 -0.61 -2.15 12.43
CA ALA A 24 -1.47 -3.31 12.49
C ALA A 24 -0.75 -4.54 13.07
N GLU A 25 -1.10 -4.94 14.29
CA GLU A 25 -0.51 -6.09 15.01
C GLU A 25 -0.64 -7.43 14.27
N PHE A 26 -1.62 -7.55 13.37
CA PHE A 26 -1.86 -8.74 12.56
C PHE A 26 -1.02 -8.78 11.28
N LEU A 27 -0.26 -7.73 10.97
CA LEU A 27 0.69 -7.66 9.88
C LEU A 27 2.10 -7.52 10.46
N GLU A 28 2.91 -8.57 10.31
CA GLU A 28 4.25 -8.64 10.90
C GLU A 28 5.10 -7.44 10.48
N GLU A 29 5.06 -7.06 9.20
CA GLU A 29 5.86 -5.95 8.69
C GLU A 29 5.41 -4.58 9.22
N MET A 30 4.10 -4.40 9.45
CA MET A 30 3.56 -3.15 9.99
C MET A 30 3.82 -3.03 11.50
N ARG A 31 3.82 -4.17 12.20
CA ARG A 31 4.22 -4.26 13.60
C ARG A 31 5.72 -4.04 13.79
N GLU A 32 6.55 -4.52 12.86
CA GLU A 32 8.00 -4.29 12.88
C GLU A 32 8.36 -2.84 12.56
N PHE A 33 7.76 -2.27 11.52
CA PHE A 33 8.00 -0.89 11.12
C PHE A 33 7.46 0.10 12.16
N TYR A 34 6.23 -0.10 12.64
CA TYR A 34 5.58 0.63 13.74
C TYR A 34 5.75 2.16 13.71
N ARG A 35 5.47 2.78 12.56
CA ARG A 35 5.48 4.24 12.39
C ARG A 35 4.08 4.79 12.18
N GLU A 36 3.86 6.02 12.64
CA GLU A 36 2.72 6.83 12.22
C GLU A 36 3.02 7.40 10.83
N VAL A 37 2.06 7.27 9.91
CA VAL A 37 2.15 7.77 8.54
C VAL A 37 0.94 8.64 8.24
N GLY A 38 1.17 9.87 7.82
CA GLY A 38 0.13 10.82 7.43
C GLY A 38 -0.31 10.71 5.97
N TYR A 39 -1.25 11.58 5.59
CA TYR A 39 -1.63 11.81 4.19
C TYR A 39 -1.92 13.31 3.95
N PRO A 40 -1.13 14.04 3.15
CA PRO A 40 0.10 13.58 2.50
C PRO A 40 1.26 13.44 3.48
N ASP A 41 2.21 12.54 3.21
CA ASP A 41 3.42 12.36 4.04
C ASP A 41 4.62 11.78 3.25
N ASP A 42 5.82 11.84 3.83
CA ASP A 42 7.02 11.14 3.35
C ASP A 42 7.02 9.68 3.86
N ILE A 43 7.27 8.73 2.97
CA ILE A 43 7.33 7.29 3.29
C ILE A 43 8.66 6.66 2.88
N SER A 44 9.71 7.47 2.68
CA SER A 44 11.04 7.00 2.29
C SER A 44 11.67 6.07 3.34
N ASP A 45 11.32 6.25 4.62
CA ASP A 45 11.74 5.37 5.70
C ASP A 45 11.13 3.96 5.58
N PHE A 46 9.90 3.85 5.08
CA PHE A 46 9.31 2.56 4.71
C PHE A 46 10.08 1.91 3.56
N GLY A 47 10.44 2.67 2.52
CA GLY A 47 11.30 2.17 1.44
C GLY A 47 12.65 1.66 1.94
N ALA A 48 13.27 2.36 2.89
CA ALA A 48 14.51 1.93 3.54
C ALA A 48 14.34 0.63 4.33
N TYR A 49 13.27 0.52 5.14
CA TYR A 49 12.90 -0.69 5.88
C TYR A 49 12.73 -1.89 4.92
N LEU A 50 12.01 -1.72 3.82
CA LEU A 50 11.83 -2.78 2.82
C LEU A 50 13.15 -3.17 2.14
N GLY A 51 14.11 -2.24 2.02
CA GLY A 51 15.45 -2.51 1.49
C GLY A 51 16.23 -3.54 2.31
N GLU A 52 15.96 -3.62 3.61
CA GLU A 52 16.57 -4.59 4.51
C GLU A 52 15.78 -5.91 4.59
N HIS A 53 14.54 -5.95 4.09
CA HIS A 53 13.60 -7.07 4.26
C HIS A 53 13.02 -7.51 2.91
N GLU A 54 13.78 -8.33 2.16
CA GLU A 54 13.44 -8.73 0.78
C GLU A 54 12.05 -9.36 0.62
N ASN A 55 11.59 -10.11 1.63
CA ASN A 55 10.25 -10.71 1.65
C ASN A 55 9.15 -9.65 1.63
N TRP A 56 9.28 -8.57 2.40
CA TRP A 56 8.33 -7.46 2.44
C TRP A 56 8.43 -6.57 1.21
N LYS A 57 9.65 -6.38 0.70
CA LYS A 57 9.86 -5.59 -0.53
C LYS A 57 9.04 -6.12 -1.70
N ARG A 58 8.96 -7.45 -1.86
CA ARG A 58 8.13 -8.08 -2.90
C ARG A 58 6.64 -7.85 -2.67
N LYS A 59 6.17 -7.92 -1.43
CA LYS A 59 4.76 -7.67 -1.06
C LYS A 59 4.34 -6.23 -1.35
N HIS A 60 5.24 -5.27 -1.10
CA HIS A 60 4.97 -3.84 -1.24
C HIS A 60 5.63 -3.23 -2.48
N ALA A 61 5.82 -4.00 -3.56
CA ALA A 61 6.57 -3.57 -4.74
C ALA A 61 6.03 -2.31 -5.43
N LEU A 62 4.72 -2.03 -5.32
CA LEU A 62 4.10 -0.84 -5.90
C LEU A 62 4.33 0.44 -5.07
N THR A 63 4.70 0.30 -3.79
CA THR A 63 4.84 1.39 -2.83
C THR A 63 6.29 1.56 -2.36
N GLY A 64 7.09 0.50 -2.36
CA GLY A 64 8.40 0.48 -1.71
C GLY A 64 9.48 1.35 -2.36
N GLU A 65 9.23 1.88 -3.56
CA GLU A 65 10.12 2.85 -4.24
C GLU A 65 9.55 4.27 -4.24
N GLU A 66 8.36 4.45 -3.64
CA GLU A 66 7.65 5.72 -3.64
C GLU A 66 8.09 6.54 -2.43
N PRO A 67 8.49 7.81 -2.61
CA PRO A 67 8.95 8.63 -1.50
C PRO A 67 7.79 9.29 -0.74
N LYS A 68 6.57 9.31 -1.31
CA LYS A 68 5.46 10.11 -0.79
C LYS A 68 4.14 9.34 -0.81
N ASN A 69 3.44 9.37 0.31
CA ASN A 69 2.05 8.98 0.39
C ASN A 69 1.16 10.18 0.07
N ASP A 70 0.82 10.42 -1.19
CA ASP A 70 -0.01 11.55 -1.60
C ASP A 70 -1.04 11.18 -2.68
N ARG A 71 -1.80 12.17 -3.15
CA ARG A 71 -2.82 11.98 -4.17
C ARG A 71 -2.26 11.43 -5.48
N ALA A 72 -1.07 11.87 -5.90
CA ALA A 72 -0.46 11.39 -7.14
C ALA A 72 -0.09 9.91 -7.02
N LEU A 73 0.41 9.49 -5.84
CA LEU A 73 0.60 8.07 -5.56
C LEU A 73 -0.74 7.31 -5.61
N MET A 74 -1.83 7.85 -5.03
CA MET A 74 -3.13 7.16 -5.03
C MET A 74 -3.66 6.95 -6.44
N GLU A 75 -3.58 7.98 -7.28
CA GLU A 75 -4.00 7.90 -8.68
C GLU A 75 -3.16 6.87 -9.46
N LYS A 76 -1.85 6.80 -9.18
CA LYS A 76 -0.96 5.77 -9.74
C LYS A 76 -1.37 4.36 -9.29
N LEU A 77 -1.53 4.13 -7.99
CA LEU A 77 -1.88 2.81 -7.44
C LEU A 77 -3.27 2.35 -7.88
N LEU A 78 -4.23 3.27 -8.05
CA LEU A 78 -5.57 2.97 -8.58
C LEU A 78 -5.52 2.44 -10.02
N SER A 79 -4.55 2.86 -10.85
CA SER A 79 -4.40 2.34 -12.21
C SER A 79 -4.01 0.87 -12.28
N HIS A 80 -3.55 0.28 -11.17
CA HIS A 80 -3.26 -1.15 -11.06
C HIS A 80 -4.46 -1.97 -10.53
N ALA A 81 -5.53 -1.30 -10.08
CA ALA A 81 -6.72 -1.94 -9.52
C ALA A 81 -7.78 -2.31 -10.59
N PHE A 82 -7.57 -1.91 -11.85
CA PHE A 82 -8.52 -2.10 -12.96
C PHE A 82 -7.84 -2.65 -14.22
#